data_AF-A0A258EDJ7-F1
#
_entry.id   AF-A0A258EDJ7-F1
#
_cell.length_a   1.000
_cell.length_b   1.000
_cell.length_c   1.000
_cell.angle_alpha   90.00
_cell.angle_beta   90.00
_cell.angle_gamma   90.00
#
_symmetry.space_group_name_H-M   'P 1'
#
loop_
_entity.id
_entity.type
_entity.pdbx_description
1 polymer ?
#
loop_
_entity_poly.entity_id
_entity_poly.type
_entity_poly.pdbx_seq_one_letter_code
_entity_poly.pdbx_strand_id
1 'polypeptide(L)'
;MAQTQQRGEVTDQEFVIRKDRVLTVPAQPRAFEKLPVLPQPKGIENFNYTLTPFFLNIPALKLQPTALEKQYRKDRRELYPGFIRAGYGNFASPLLEGRYMSTEADPINYALRFKHQSFGKGPVAEEQSAESHTVFGGDASYFMNAAEVFGGLSWGQDKYSFYGVDPVLFENPDFQTFNNILNNVQIKAGIRDIEKTGPLSYEGQVSFRSFKDSYAAKENEVGMNANVKFRTESDWSGELGIAVYHTNPSDSTYDLNRNFLSIRPRISYRYEDFRFTAGLNLVSENDSIAGKESDFRIFPVLKASYQFADEFGFFAEFSGDVQRNTYFSFVNENPFLGPSTQLLNTINNYKIAGGIEGQFQEVFHYRAGIDLSRYNQLHFFANSLVDSSRFEIVYDDKSTVFNINAELGFRFNEIYTLGSRLDLYQYDSLASARLVTFDQQSSEAN
;
A
#
# COMPACT_ATOMS: atom_id res chain seq x y z
N MET A 1 81.93 12.48 -144.72
CA MET A 1 82.57 11.24 -144.26
C MET A 1 81.46 10.27 -143.90
N ALA A 2 81.25 9.27 -144.76
CA ALA A 2 81.62 7.85 -144.50
C ALA A 2 80.51 7.17 -143.67
N GLN A 3 79.67 6.32 -144.30
CA GLN A 3 79.84 4.85 -144.39
C GLN A 3 79.58 4.18 -143.02
N THR A 4 78.89 3.06 -142.83
CA THR A 4 78.11 2.08 -143.61
C THR A 4 77.54 1.12 -142.54
N GLN A 5 76.39 0.47 -142.77
CA GLN A 5 76.23 -1.00 -142.74
C GLN A 5 74.80 -1.48 -142.46
N GLN A 6 74.37 -2.35 -143.36
CA GLN A 6 73.17 -3.16 -143.37
C GLN A 6 73.29 -4.38 -142.45
N ARG A 7 72.14 -4.79 -141.92
CA ARG A 7 71.61 -6.16 -141.78
C ARG A 7 70.08 -5.96 -141.79
N GLY A 8 69.23 -6.70 -142.50
CA GLY A 8 69.26 -8.09 -142.88
C GLY A 8 68.05 -8.78 -142.23
N GLU A 9 66.95 -8.82 -142.99
CA GLU A 9 65.85 -9.81 -142.96
C GLU A 9 64.81 -9.80 -141.80
N VAL A 10 63.52 -9.63 -142.14
CA VAL A 10 62.45 -10.65 -142.17
C VAL A 10 61.10 -9.94 -142.38
N THR A 11 60.30 -10.48 -143.29
CA THR A 11 58.91 -10.15 -143.65
C THR A 11 57.93 -10.24 -142.47
N ASP A 12 56.99 -9.30 -142.39
CA ASP A 12 55.63 -9.60 -141.93
C ASP A 12 54.60 -8.60 -142.49
N GLN A 13 53.41 -9.12 -142.81
CA GLN A 13 52.31 -8.44 -143.50
C GLN A 13 51.74 -7.27 -142.70
N GLU A 14 51.55 -6.14 -143.37
CA GLU A 14 51.01 -4.93 -142.77
C GLU A 14 49.47 -4.93 -142.78
N PHE A 15 48.86 -5.05 -141.60
CA PHE A 15 47.44 -4.75 -141.35
C PHE A 15 47.28 -3.25 -141.09
N VAL A 16 46.50 -2.56 -141.92
CA VAL A 16 46.16 -1.15 -141.67
C VAL A 16 44.87 -1.06 -140.86
N ILE A 17 45.07 -0.84 -139.55
CA ILE A 17 44.08 -0.41 -138.57
C ILE A 17 43.88 1.11 -138.71
N ARG A 18 42.62 1.57 -138.66
CA ARG A 18 42.32 2.89 -138.09
C ARG A 18 41.31 2.76 -136.98
N LYS A 19 41.79 3.15 -135.80
CA LYS A 19 41.09 3.23 -134.53
C LYS A 19 41.12 4.69 -134.07
N ASP A 20 40.06 5.03 -133.34
CA ASP A 20 39.96 6.08 -132.32
C ASP A 20 39.96 7.55 -132.76
N ARG A 21 38.89 8.24 -132.31
CA ARG A 21 39.09 9.23 -131.25
C ARG A 21 37.94 9.24 -130.26
N VAL A 22 38.36 9.24 -128.99
CA VAL A 22 37.59 8.98 -127.76
C VAL A 22 37.31 10.31 -127.04
N LEU A 23 36.15 10.31 -126.37
CA LEU A 23 35.55 11.34 -125.53
C LEU A 23 36.38 11.75 -124.31
N THR A 24 36.20 12.98 -123.83
CA THR A 24 36.17 13.33 -122.39
C THR A 24 35.35 14.60 -122.12
N VAL A 25 34.69 14.63 -120.96
CA VAL A 25 33.61 15.53 -120.53
C VAL A 25 34.15 16.60 -119.56
N PRO A 26 33.71 17.87 -119.60
CA PRO A 26 33.95 18.83 -118.52
C PRO A 26 32.73 18.99 -117.59
N ALA A 27 33.05 19.42 -116.36
CA ALA A 27 32.29 19.21 -115.14
C ALA A 27 30.96 19.97 -115.02
N GLN A 28 30.01 19.29 -114.39
CA GLN A 28 28.68 19.74 -114.00
C GLN A 28 28.73 20.72 -112.80
N PRO A 29 28.21 21.96 -112.91
CA PRO A 29 27.85 22.74 -111.73
C PRO A 29 26.50 22.26 -111.19
N ARG A 30 26.52 21.70 -109.97
CA ARG A 30 25.32 21.56 -109.14
C ARG A 30 24.95 22.95 -108.60
N ALA A 31 23.69 23.35 -108.77
CA ALA A 31 23.11 24.47 -108.03
C ALA A 31 21.88 23.97 -107.26
N PHE A 32 21.96 24.17 -105.96
CA PHE A 32 21.21 23.53 -104.89
C PHE A 32 19.74 23.94 -104.88
N GLU A 33 18.84 23.03 -104.50
CA GLU A 33 17.51 23.42 -104.04
C GLU A 33 17.64 24.37 -102.84
N LYS A 34 16.76 25.37 -102.80
CA LYS A 34 16.74 26.45 -101.81
C LYS A 34 16.71 25.87 -100.40
N LEU A 35 17.66 26.28 -99.55
CA LEU A 35 17.42 26.21 -98.12
C LEU A 35 16.22 27.13 -97.82
N PRO A 36 15.10 26.61 -97.31
CA PRO A 36 13.97 27.43 -96.94
C PRO A 36 14.43 28.42 -95.87
N VAL A 37 13.92 29.64 -95.95
CA VAL A 37 14.12 30.65 -94.90
C VAL A 37 13.68 30.01 -93.59
N LEU A 38 14.57 29.96 -92.60
CA LEU A 38 14.20 29.50 -91.27
C LEU A 38 13.02 30.36 -90.80
N PRO A 39 11.92 29.76 -90.32
CA PRO A 39 10.81 30.51 -89.78
C PRO A 39 11.35 31.43 -88.68
N GLN A 40 11.00 32.71 -88.76
CA GLN A 40 11.17 33.67 -87.66
C GLN A 40 10.63 33.01 -86.38
N PRO A 41 11.31 33.10 -85.22
CA PRO A 41 10.80 32.50 -83.99
C PRO A 41 9.42 33.07 -83.72
N LYS A 42 8.38 32.26 -83.94
CA LYS A 42 7.06 32.52 -83.41
C LYS A 42 7.24 32.67 -81.90
N GLY A 43 6.81 33.80 -81.36
CA GLY A 43 6.83 34.03 -79.92
C GLY A 43 6.24 32.81 -79.22
N ILE A 44 6.84 32.45 -78.08
CA ILE A 44 6.49 31.30 -77.24
C ILE A 44 4.97 31.11 -77.25
N GLU A 45 4.48 30.14 -78.03
CA GLU A 45 3.08 29.73 -77.97
C GLU A 45 2.84 29.17 -76.57
N ASN A 46 1.69 29.50 -75.97
CA ASN A 46 1.35 29.02 -74.63
C ASN A 46 1.39 27.49 -74.60
N PHE A 47 2.46 26.93 -74.04
CA PHE A 47 2.59 25.50 -73.83
C PHE A 47 1.61 25.08 -72.73
N ASN A 48 0.48 24.50 -73.13
CA ASN A 48 -0.36 23.75 -72.21
C ASN A 48 0.30 22.39 -72.00
N TYR A 49 1.07 22.27 -70.91
CA TYR A 49 1.60 21.00 -70.46
C TYR A 49 0.45 20.16 -69.88
N THR A 50 0.03 19.13 -70.60
CA THR A 50 -0.83 18.11 -70.02
C THR A 50 0.04 17.21 -69.15
N LEU A 51 0.10 17.52 -67.85
CA LEU A 51 0.69 16.63 -66.85
C LEU A 51 -0.20 15.39 -66.78
N THR A 52 0.25 14.27 -67.37
CA THR A 52 -0.34 12.96 -67.13
C THR A 52 0.26 12.41 -65.83
N PRO A 53 -0.50 12.36 -64.73
CA PRO A 53 0.02 11.83 -63.49
C PRO A 53 0.28 10.32 -63.67
N PHE A 54 1.55 9.94 -63.56
CA PHE A 54 1.95 8.55 -63.52
C PHE A 54 1.80 8.04 -62.09
N PHE A 55 0.68 7.39 -61.81
CA PHE A 55 0.48 6.71 -60.54
C PHE A 55 1.17 5.35 -60.60
N LEU A 56 2.37 5.30 -60.02
CA LEU A 56 3.11 4.06 -59.83
C LEU A 56 2.31 3.21 -58.84
N ASN A 57 1.64 2.16 -59.32
CA ASN A 57 0.85 1.27 -58.49
C ASN A 57 1.78 0.33 -57.73
N ILE A 58 2.37 0.84 -56.65
CA ILE A 58 3.26 0.06 -55.78
C ILE A 58 2.36 -0.95 -55.04
N PRO A 59 2.61 -2.27 -55.15
CA PRO A 59 1.82 -3.24 -54.40
C PRO A 59 1.95 -2.95 -52.91
N ALA A 60 0.81 -3.01 -52.19
CA ALA A 60 0.78 -2.79 -50.76
C ALA A 60 1.82 -3.70 -50.07
N LEU A 61 2.69 -3.09 -49.27
CA LEU A 61 3.71 -3.79 -48.50
C LEU A 61 3.00 -4.83 -47.62
N LYS A 62 3.19 -6.11 -47.94
CA LYS A 62 2.71 -7.22 -47.10
C LYS A 62 3.61 -7.32 -45.87
N LEU A 63 3.32 -6.48 -44.88
CA LEU A 63 3.88 -6.60 -43.55
C LEU A 63 3.42 -7.94 -42.98
N GLN A 64 4.35 -8.81 -42.60
CA GLN A 64 4.08 -9.95 -41.74
C GLN A 64 4.25 -9.46 -40.30
N PRO A 65 3.18 -9.04 -39.59
CA PRO A 65 3.31 -8.62 -38.22
C PRO A 65 3.76 -9.81 -37.40
N THR A 66 5.04 -9.83 -37.02
CA THR A 66 5.52 -10.75 -36.00
C THR A 66 5.24 -10.09 -34.66
N ALA A 67 4.63 -10.81 -33.72
CA ALA A 67 4.46 -10.29 -32.37
C ALA A 67 5.85 -9.99 -31.82
N LEU A 68 6.11 -8.71 -31.51
CA LEU A 68 7.27 -8.36 -30.71
C LEU A 68 6.98 -8.91 -29.31
N GLU A 69 7.56 -10.07 -28.98
CA GLU A 69 7.69 -10.48 -27.58
C GLU A 69 8.57 -9.44 -26.90
N LYS A 70 7.94 -8.40 -26.35
CA LYS A 70 8.60 -7.49 -25.43
C LYS A 70 9.00 -8.36 -24.24
N GLN A 71 10.24 -8.84 -24.26
CA GLN A 71 10.86 -9.47 -23.11
C GLN A 71 10.90 -8.39 -22.04
N TYR A 72 9.86 -8.31 -21.22
CA TYR A 72 9.94 -7.66 -19.94
C TYR A 72 11.09 -8.37 -19.24
N ARG A 73 12.27 -7.74 -19.22
CA ARG A 73 13.30 -8.12 -18.27
C ARG A 73 12.63 -7.93 -16.93
N LYS A 74 12.16 -9.03 -16.35
CA LYS A 74 11.70 -9.06 -14.97
C LYS A 74 12.85 -8.40 -14.21
N ASP A 75 12.63 -7.21 -13.65
CA ASP A 75 13.66 -6.53 -12.86
C ASP A 75 14.14 -7.56 -11.86
N ARG A 76 15.36 -8.08 -12.06
CA ARG A 76 16.01 -8.96 -11.10
C ARG A 76 16.43 -8.05 -9.97
N ARG A 77 15.45 -7.63 -9.16
CA ARG A 77 15.74 -7.13 -7.83
C ARG A 77 16.44 -8.27 -7.13
N GLU A 78 17.68 -8.04 -6.73
CA GLU A 78 18.40 -8.98 -5.88
C GLU A 78 17.63 -9.08 -4.57
N LEU A 79 16.84 -10.13 -4.43
CA LEU A 79 16.11 -10.41 -3.20
C LEU A 79 17.11 -11.02 -2.23
N TYR A 80 17.46 -10.26 -1.20
CA TYR A 80 18.24 -10.79 -0.10
C TYR A 80 17.29 -11.54 0.85
N PRO A 81 17.59 -12.80 1.21
CA PRO A 81 16.71 -13.62 2.04
C PRO A 81 16.62 -13.13 3.48
N GLY A 82 17.40 -12.12 3.88
CA GLY A 82 17.37 -11.61 5.23
C GLY A 82 18.36 -10.50 5.49
N PHE A 83 18.33 -9.98 6.70
CA PHE A 83 19.31 -9.03 7.19
C PHE A 83 19.57 -9.25 8.68
N ILE A 84 20.75 -8.80 9.11
CA ILE A 84 21.11 -8.66 10.50
C ILE A 84 21.45 -7.20 10.74
N ARG A 85 20.87 -6.62 11.77
CA ARG A 85 21.12 -5.27 12.24
C ARG A 85 21.56 -5.33 13.69
N ALA A 86 22.72 -4.77 13.98
CA ALA A 86 23.20 -4.58 15.33
C ALA A 86 23.49 -3.09 15.55
N GLY A 87 23.24 -2.59 16.75
CA GLY A 87 23.49 -1.20 17.11
C GLY A 87 23.65 -1.03 18.60
N TYR A 88 24.25 0.08 18.99
CA TYR A 88 24.35 0.50 20.38
C TYR A 88 24.18 2.02 20.44
N GLY A 89 23.26 2.49 21.28
CA GLY A 89 22.91 3.91 21.36
C GLY A 89 23.17 4.55 22.73
N ASN A 90 22.66 5.77 22.87
CA ASN A 90 22.51 6.44 24.16
C ASN A 90 21.68 5.57 25.13
N PHE A 91 21.74 5.88 26.43
CA PHE A 91 20.97 5.16 27.45
C PHE A 91 21.33 3.67 27.60
N ALA A 92 22.55 3.30 27.22
CA ALA A 92 23.02 1.92 27.18
C ALA A 92 22.05 1.01 26.42
N SER A 93 21.81 1.34 25.15
CA SER A 93 20.76 0.71 24.35
C SER A 93 21.28 -0.23 23.26
N PRO A 94 21.55 -1.51 23.57
CA PRO A 94 21.89 -2.48 22.54
C PRO A 94 20.64 -2.85 21.72
N LEU A 95 20.82 -2.91 20.41
CA LEU A 95 19.84 -3.39 19.44
C LEU A 95 20.45 -4.58 18.69
N LEU A 96 19.71 -5.68 18.62
CA LEU A 96 20.01 -6.81 17.75
C LEU A 96 18.73 -7.25 17.05
N GLU A 97 18.72 -7.22 15.74
CA GLU A 97 17.59 -7.65 14.92
C GLU A 97 18.08 -8.56 13.81
N GLY A 98 17.45 -9.72 13.68
CA GLY A 98 17.67 -10.66 12.60
C GLY A 98 16.33 -10.97 11.95
N ARG A 99 16.26 -10.84 10.63
CA ARG A 99 15.10 -11.29 9.86
C ARG A 99 15.57 -12.19 8.74
N TYR A 100 14.82 -13.26 8.52
CA TYR A 100 15.03 -14.18 7.42
C TYR A 100 13.69 -14.54 6.81
N MET A 101 13.61 -14.58 5.48
CA MET A 101 12.42 -14.91 4.72
C MET A 101 12.83 -15.62 3.44
N SER A 102 12.08 -16.66 3.05
CA SER A 102 12.31 -17.32 1.77
C SER A 102 12.09 -16.34 0.62
N THR A 103 13.03 -16.28 -0.32
CA THR A 103 12.91 -15.44 -1.53
C THR A 103 12.00 -16.07 -2.59
N GLU A 104 11.81 -17.38 -2.51
CA GLU A 104 10.88 -18.14 -3.33
C GLU A 104 9.68 -18.52 -2.47
N ALA A 105 8.48 -18.17 -2.94
CA ALA A 105 7.24 -18.31 -2.18
C ALA A 105 6.32 -19.43 -2.71
N ASP A 106 6.73 -20.16 -3.75
CA ASP A 106 5.89 -21.18 -4.41
C ASP A 106 6.48 -22.59 -4.20
N PRO A 107 5.78 -23.52 -3.51
CA PRO A 107 4.46 -23.38 -2.89
C PRO A 107 4.50 -22.98 -1.41
N ILE A 108 5.68 -22.88 -0.80
CA ILE A 108 5.85 -22.55 0.63
C ILE A 108 6.67 -21.28 0.75
N ASN A 109 6.22 -20.40 1.63
CA ASN A 109 6.97 -19.25 2.11
C ASN A 109 7.06 -19.29 3.64
N TYR A 110 8.22 -18.96 4.18
CA TYR A 110 8.41 -18.90 5.62
C TYR A 110 9.29 -17.72 5.98
N ALA A 111 9.02 -17.13 7.15
CA ALA A 111 9.74 -16.00 7.68
C ALA A 111 10.05 -16.24 9.16
N LEU A 112 11.24 -15.84 9.58
CA LEU A 112 11.70 -15.81 10.96
C LEU A 112 12.10 -14.39 11.31
N ARG A 113 11.72 -13.97 12.52
CA ARG A 113 12.09 -12.67 13.07
C ARG A 113 12.60 -12.83 14.50
N PHE A 114 13.68 -12.12 14.78
CA PHE A 114 14.18 -11.89 16.12
C PHE A 114 14.51 -10.40 16.24
N LYS A 115 14.05 -9.77 17.31
CA LYS A 115 14.45 -8.41 17.67
C LYS A 115 14.61 -8.35 19.18
N HIS A 116 15.79 -7.93 19.63
CA HIS A 116 16.04 -7.54 21.01
C HIS A 116 16.49 -6.08 21.03
N GLN A 117 15.85 -5.28 21.85
CA GLN A 117 16.21 -3.89 22.08
C GLN A 117 16.03 -3.61 23.57
N SER A 118 17.08 -3.18 24.25
CA SER A 118 16.99 -2.77 25.64
C SER A 118 17.55 -1.37 25.82
N PHE A 119 17.21 -0.76 26.95
CA PHE A 119 17.72 0.52 27.41
C PHE A 119 18.09 0.34 28.88
N GLY A 120 19.39 0.33 29.16
CA GLY A 120 19.90 0.17 30.52
C GLY A 120 19.66 1.40 31.42
N LYS A 121 19.40 2.57 30.83
CA LYS A 121 19.04 3.79 31.56
C LYS A 121 17.79 4.41 30.94
N GLY A 122 16.78 4.72 31.72
CA GLY A 122 15.62 5.47 31.22
C GLY A 122 15.85 6.98 31.21
N PRO A 123 14.88 7.75 30.69
CA PRO A 123 14.92 9.20 30.69
C PRO A 123 14.77 9.81 32.10
N VAL A 124 14.22 9.06 33.06
CA VAL A 124 14.01 9.44 34.46
C VAL A 124 14.79 8.47 35.34
N ALA A 125 15.41 8.93 36.42
CA ALA A 125 16.08 8.10 37.44
C ALA A 125 17.07 7.02 36.93
N GLU A 126 17.64 7.21 35.73
CA GLU A 126 18.61 6.34 35.07
C GLU A 126 18.23 4.83 35.12
N GLU A 127 18.97 4.04 35.91
CA GLU A 127 18.81 2.59 35.98
C GLU A 127 17.44 2.14 36.51
N GLN A 128 16.73 3.04 37.22
CA GLN A 128 15.39 2.76 37.76
C GLN A 128 14.27 2.81 36.71
N SER A 129 14.56 3.31 35.52
CA SER A 129 13.62 3.36 34.40
C SER A 129 14.13 2.56 33.20
N ALA A 130 14.89 1.50 33.45
CA ALA A 130 15.36 0.59 32.41
C ALA A 130 14.20 -0.19 31.78
N GLU A 131 14.31 -0.44 30.47
CA GLU A 131 13.32 -1.19 29.69
C GLU A 131 14.00 -2.20 28.75
N SER A 132 13.29 -3.25 28.38
CA SER A 132 13.79 -4.25 27.45
C SER A 132 12.67 -4.92 26.69
N HIS A 133 12.85 -5.04 25.38
CA HIS A 133 11.87 -5.58 24.43
C HIS A 133 12.52 -6.69 23.64
N THR A 134 11.95 -7.89 23.73
CA THR A 134 12.39 -9.04 22.96
C THR A 134 11.21 -9.63 22.24
N VAL A 135 11.34 -9.79 20.93
CA VAL A 135 10.33 -10.46 20.10
C VAL A 135 11.03 -11.52 19.27
N PHE A 136 10.49 -12.73 19.33
CA PHE A 136 10.85 -13.83 18.45
C PHE A 136 9.59 -14.38 17.80
N GLY A 137 9.64 -14.69 16.53
CA GLY A 137 8.50 -15.31 15.87
C GLY A 137 8.83 -15.88 14.52
N GLY A 138 7.93 -16.72 14.05
CA GLY A 138 7.97 -17.27 12.71
C GLY A 138 6.58 -17.32 12.11
N ASP A 139 6.50 -17.06 10.82
CA ASP A 139 5.29 -17.17 10.02
C ASP A 139 5.58 -18.15 8.86
N ALA A 140 4.59 -18.95 8.47
CA ALA A 140 4.66 -19.85 7.33
C ALA A 140 3.36 -19.77 6.54
N SER A 141 3.47 -19.76 5.21
CA SER A 141 2.36 -19.72 4.27
C SER A 141 2.55 -20.82 3.23
N TYR A 142 1.48 -21.56 2.96
CA TYR A 142 1.39 -22.55 1.91
C TYR A 142 0.38 -22.07 0.86
N PHE A 143 0.86 -21.84 -0.35
CA PHE A 143 0.07 -21.36 -1.48
C PHE A 143 -0.45 -22.55 -2.27
N MET A 144 -1.77 -22.71 -2.28
CA MET A 144 -2.50 -23.61 -3.16
C MET A 144 -2.94 -22.82 -4.41
N ASN A 145 -3.59 -23.48 -5.38
CA ASN A 145 -4.02 -22.79 -6.59
C ASN A 145 -5.03 -21.65 -6.35
N ALA A 146 -5.87 -21.75 -5.31
CA ALA A 146 -6.97 -20.81 -5.05
C ALA A 146 -6.96 -20.23 -3.62
N ALA A 147 -6.10 -20.73 -2.74
CA ALA A 147 -6.11 -20.38 -1.33
C ALA A 147 -4.70 -20.41 -0.73
N GLU A 148 -4.44 -19.52 0.22
CA GLU A 148 -3.24 -19.52 1.05
C GLU A 148 -3.63 -20.01 2.45
N VAL A 149 -2.98 -21.09 2.90
CA VAL A 149 -3.05 -21.53 4.29
C VAL A 149 -1.85 -20.94 5.00
N PHE A 150 -2.08 -20.13 6.03
CA PHE A 150 -1.02 -19.46 6.77
C PHE A 150 -1.06 -19.81 8.25
N GLY A 151 0.10 -19.75 8.89
CA GLY A 151 0.25 -19.96 10.32
C GLY A 151 1.43 -19.17 10.85
N GLY A 152 1.42 -18.90 12.16
CA GLY A 152 2.53 -18.22 12.80
C GLY A 152 2.53 -18.41 14.31
N LEU A 153 3.74 -18.33 14.87
CA LEU A 153 4.02 -18.36 16.29
C LEU A 153 4.83 -17.10 16.61
N SER A 154 4.46 -16.36 17.65
CA SER A 154 5.22 -15.23 18.14
C SER A 154 5.31 -15.31 19.66
N TRP A 155 6.50 -15.09 20.19
CA TRP A 155 6.77 -14.84 21.59
C TRP A 155 7.31 -13.42 21.73
N GLY A 156 6.75 -12.69 22.69
CA GLY A 156 7.20 -11.36 23.08
C GLY A 156 7.46 -11.32 24.57
N GLN A 157 8.54 -10.65 24.97
CA GLN A 157 8.80 -10.30 26.34
C GLN A 157 9.18 -8.82 26.42
N ASP A 158 8.41 -8.09 27.21
CA ASP A 158 8.65 -6.69 27.50
C ASP A 158 8.90 -6.53 29.00
N LYS A 159 9.96 -5.80 29.35
CA LYS A 159 10.31 -5.46 30.71
C LYS A 159 10.20 -3.95 30.86
N TYR A 160 9.42 -3.52 31.84
CA TYR A 160 9.31 -2.13 32.26
C TYR A 160 9.64 -2.01 33.74
N SER A 161 10.30 -0.94 34.13
CA SER A 161 10.56 -0.63 35.54
C SER A 161 9.57 0.45 35.97
N PHE A 162 8.80 0.22 37.03
CA PHE A 162 7.90 1.26 37.55
C PHE A 162 8.70 2.41 38.14
N TYR A 163 8.36 3.65 37.83
CA TYR A 163 9.04 4.83 38.36
C TYR A 163 8.01 5.91 38.72
N GLY A 164 8.41 6.97 39.42
CA GLY A 164 7.49 8.04 39.85
C GLY A 164 6.89 7.83 41.25
N VAL A 165 7.64 7.17 42.14
CA VAL A 165 7.28 7.04 43.55
C VAL A 165 7.43 8.40 44.23
N ASP A 166 6.53 8.74 45.16
CA ASP A 166 6.64 9.97 45.95
C ASP A 166 7.95 9.98 46.78
N PRO A 167 8.80 11.03 46.67
CA PRO A 167 10.00 11.24 47.49
C PRO A 167 9.83 11.00 48.99
N VAL A 168 8.63 11.22 49.55
CA VAL A 168 8.36 11.00 50.99
C VAL A 168 8.47 9.52 51.37
N LEU A 169 8.29 8.59 50.43
CA LEU A 169 8.48 7.15 50.63
C LEU A 169 9.94 6.70 50.50
N PHE A 170 10.86 7.57 50.04
CA PHE A 170 12.29 7.27 49.87
C PHE A 170 13.09 7.28 51.19
N GLU A 171 12.50 7.69 52.31
CA GLU A 171 13.12 7.51 53.63
C GLU A 171 13.14 6.03 54.08
N ASN A 172 12.51 5.12 53.32
CA ASN A 172 12.62 3.68 53.55
C ASN A 172 13.79 3.08 52.75
N PRO A 173 14.90 2.67 53.40
CA PRO A 173 16.07 2.08 52.73
C PRO A 173 15.80 0.72 52.06
N ASP A 174 14.62 0.11 52.26
CA ASP A 174 14.21 -1.15 51.65
C ASP A 174 13.32 -0.98 50.40
N PHE A 175 13.09 0.24 49.91
CA PHE A 175 12.25 0.48 48.73
C PHE A 175 12.94 0.01 47.44
N GLN A 176 12.53 -1.15 46.92
CA GLN A 176 13.00 -1.68 45.64
C GLN A 176 11.99 -1.38 44.53
N THR A 177 12.47 -0.73 43.47
CA THR A 177 11.71 -0.58 42.22
C THR A 177 11.38 -1.96 41.65
N PHE A 178 10.09 -2.26 41.52
CA PHE A 178 9.66 -3.52 40.96
C PHE A 178 9.68 -3.45 39.43
N ASN A 179 10.28 -4.47 38.81
CA ASN A 179 10.23 -4.65 37.37
C ASN A 179 8.95 -5.41 37.01
N ASN A 180 8.20 -4.90 36.04
CA ASN A 180 7.14 -5.64 35.38
C ASN A 180 7.70 -6.41 34.18
N ILE A 181 7.63 -7.74 34.20
CA ILE A 181 8.02 -8.58 33.07
C ILE A 181 6.77 -9.17 32.43
N LEU A 182 6.43 -8.62 31.27
CA LEU A 182 5.31 -9.04 30.44
C LEU A 182 5.78 -10.15 29.51
N ASN A 183 5.09 -11.28 29.51
CA ASN A 183 5.34 -12.39 28.59
C ASN A 183 4.08 -12.68 27.79
N ASN A 184 4.22 -12.78 26.49
CA ASN A 184 3.13 -12.97 25.56
C ASN A 184 3.51 -14.04 24.54
N VAL A 185 2.67 -15.06 24.40
CA VAL A 185 2.78 -16.10 23.37
C VAL A 185 1.52 -16.04 22.52
N GLN A 186 1.70 -15.94 21.20
CA GLN A 186 0.61 -15.89 20.23
C GLN A 186 0.81 -16.96 19.17
N ILE A 187 -0.25 -17.71 18.90
CA ILE A 187 -0.34 -18.68 17.83
C ILE A 187 -1.50 -18.27 16.95
N LYS A 188 -1.31 -18.28 15.64
CA LYS A 188 -2.37 -18.05 14.67
C LYS A 188 -2.28 -19.06 13.54
N ALA A 189 -3.43 -19.43 13.01
CA ALA A 189 -3.54 -20.22 11.79
C ALA A 189 -4.79 -19.79 11.03
N GLY A 190 -4.76 -19.89 9.72
CA GLY A 190 -5.89 -19.44 8.91
C GLY A 190 -5.79 -19.86 7.45
N ILE A 191 -6.85 -19.54 6.73
CA ILE A 191 -6.96 -19.71 5.29
C ILE A 191 -7.51 -18.42 4.70
N ARG A 192 -6.96 -18.00 3.57
CA ARG A 192 -7.48 -16.87 2.81
C ARG A 192 -7.41 -17.09 1.32
N ASP A 193 -8.24 -16.39 0.57
CA ASP A 193 -8.13 -16.36 -0.88
C ASP A 193 -6.82 -15.68 -1.33
N ILE A 194 -6.22 -16.22 -2.39
CA ILE A 194 -5.04 -15.58 -3.02
C ILE A 194 -5.49 -14.41 -3.90
N GLU A 195 -6.63 -14.55 -4.57
CA GLU A 195 -7.17 -13.55 -5.50
C GLU A 195 -8.12 -12.57 -4.82
N LYS A 196 -7.55 -11.58 -4.12
CA LYS A 196 -8.32 -10.56 -3.37
C LYS A 196 -9.27 -9.71 -4.23
N THR A 197 -9.07 -9.71 -5.54
CA THR A 197 -9.85 -8.97 -6.54
C THR A 197 -10.99 -9.78 -7.16
N GLY A 198 -11.07 -11.08 -6.88
CA GLY A 198 -12.11 -11.94 -7.43
C GLY A 198 -13.53 -11.60 -6.95
N PRO A 199 -14.55 -12.27 -7.53
CA PRO A 199 -15.95 -12.11 -7.15
C PRO A 199 -16.23 -12.54 -5.70
N LEU A 200 -15.38 -13.40 -5.12
CA LEU A 200 -15.44 -13.83 -3.74
C LEU A 200 -14.05 -13.71 -3.11
N SER A 201 -13.95 -12.97 -2.01
CA SER A 201 -12.79 -12.96 -1.12
C SER A 201 -13.23 -13.47 0.25
N TYR A 202 -12.39 -14.30 0.86
CA TYR A 202 -12.66 -14.90 2.15
C TYR A 202 -11.36 -15.03 2.95
N GLU A 203 -11.45 -14.74 4.25
CA GLU A 203 -10.36 -14.94 5.19
C GLU A 203 -10.95 -15.53 6.47
N GLY A 204 -10.41 -16.67 6.91
CA GLY A 204 -10.74 -17.30 8.17
C GLY A 204 -9.46 -17.49 8.99
N GLN A 205 -9.47 -17.06 10.25
CA GLN A 205 -8.33 -17.13 11.14
C GLN A 205 -8.78 -17.61 12.52
N VAL A 206 -8.01 -18.54 13.08
CA VAL A 206 -8.07 -18.89 14.50
C VAL A 206 -6.79 -18.43 15.18
N SER A 207 -6.90 -17.97 16.41
CA SER A 207 -5.77 -17.49 17.20
C SER A 207 -5.87 -17.95 18.64
N PHE A 208 -4.72 -18.18 19.25
CA PHE A 208 -4.57 -18.38 20.68
C PHE A 208 -3.52 -17.40 21.20
N ARG A 209 -3.84 -16.71 22.29
CA ARG A 209 -2.88 -15.86 23.02
C ARG A 209 -2.83 -16.31 24.48
N SER A 210 -1.63 -16.41 25.02
CA SER A 210 -1.39 -16.53 26.46
C SER A 210 -0.49 -15.39 26.89
N PHE A 211 -0.96 -14.62 27.85
CA PHE A 211 -0.27 -13.47 28.40
C PHE A 211 -0.12 -13.63 29.92
N LYS A 212 1.02 -13.21 30.44
CA LYS A 212 1.33 -13.22 31.86
C LYS A 212 2.23 -12.04 32.20
N ASP A 213 1.97 -11.40 33.33
CA ASP A 213 2.90 -10.43 33.93
C ASP A 213 3.70 -11.03 35.10
N SER A 214 4.63 -10.26 35.66
CA SER A 214 5.44 -10.69 36.81
C SER A 214 4.72 -10.58 38.16
N TYR A 215 3.52 -10.01 38.17
CA TYR A 215 2.67 -9.90 39.36
C TYR A 215 1.74 -11.12 39.40
N ALA A 216 0.44 -10.90 39.28
CA ALA A 216 -0.58 -11.94 39.35
C ALA A 216 -1.39 -12.07 38.05
N ALA A 217 -1.28 -11.12 37.12
CA ALA A 217 -2.18 -11.07 35.99
C ALA A 217 -1.82 -12.11 34.93
N LYS A 218 -2.83 -12.86 34.52
CA LYS A 218 -2.75 -13.87 33.45
C LYS A 218 -3.98 -13.73 32.57
N GLU A 219 -3.78 -13.80 31.27
CA GLU A 219 -4.87 -13.74 30.31
C GLU A 219 -4.65 -14.77 29.21
N ASN A 220 -5.58 -15.72 29.11
CA ASN A 220 -5.65 -16.62 27.95
C ASN A 220 -6.80 -16.21 27.06
N GLU A 221 -6.58 -16.23 25.75
CA GLU A 221 -7.56 -15.85 24.74
C GLU A 221 -7.57 -16.89 23.62
N VAL A 222 -8.76 -17.36 23.26
CA VAL A 222 -9.01 -18.11 22.02
C VAL A 222 -9.90 -17.23 21.15
N GLY A 223 -9.44 -16.96 19.93
CA GLY A 223 -10.11 -16.11 18.96
C GLY A 223 -10.39 -16.83 17.65
N MET A 224 -11.49 -16.47 17.01
CA MET A 224 -11.82 -16.85 15.64
C MET A 224 -12.34 -15.61 14.92
N ASN A 225 -11.79 -15.31 13.75
CA ASN A 225 -12.26 -14.26 12.85
C ASN A 225 -12.57 -14.87 11.49
N ALA A 226 -13.67 -14.44 10.89
CA ALA A 226 -13.99 -14.76 9.51
C ALA A 226 -14.47 -13.49 8.81
N ASN A 227 -13.95 -13.21 7.62
CA ASN A 227 -14.43 -12.17 6.74
C ASN A 227 -14.77 -12.78 5.39
N VAL A 228 -15.96 -12.50 4.87
CA VAL A 228 -16.36 -12.90 3.53
C VAL A 228 -16.85 -11.67 2.80
N LYS A 229 -16.27 -11.40 1.64
CA LYS A 229 -16.65 -10.29 0.77
C LYS A 229 -17.08 -10.85 -0.58
N PHE A 230 -18.30 -10.54 -0.98
CA PHE A 230 -18.81 -10.87 -2.30
C PHE A 230 -18.94 -9.60 -3.13
N ARG A 231 -18.50 -9.69 -4.38
CA ARG A 231 -18.63 -8.65 -5.40
C ARG A 231 -19.42 -9.26 -6.55
N THR A 232 -20.50 -8.61 -6.94
CA THR A 232 -21.22 -8.98 -8.17
C THR A 232 -20.68 -8.15 -9.33
N GLU A 233 -20.96 -8.59 -10.56
CA GLU A 233 -20.71 -7.82 -11.77
C GLU A 233 -21.54 -6.52 -11.82
N SER A 234 -22.64 -6.47 -11.07
CA SER A 234 -23.42 -5.24 -10.85
C SER A 234 -22.77 -4.33 -9.80
N ASP A 235 -23.29 -3.11 -9.61
CA ASP A 235 -22.76 -2.15 -8.65
C ASP A 235 -22.99 -2.50 -7.15
N TRP A 236 -23.40 -3.73 -6.86
CA TRP A 236 -23.57 -4.22 -5.49
C TRP A 236 -22.33 -4.96 -5.00
N SER A 237 -22.08 -4.85 -3.71
CA SER A 237 -21.15 -5.71 -2.99
C SER A 237 -21.64 -5.93 -1.58
N GLY A 238 -21.23 -7.01 -0.95
CA GLY A 238 -21.49 -7.20 0.46
C GLY A 238 -20.33 -7.84 1.17
N GLU A 239 -20.36 -7.66 2.48
CA GLU A 239 -19.31 -8.04 3.39
C GLU A 239 -19.96 -8.61 4.66
N LEU A 240 -19.44 -9.73 5.13
CA LEU A 240 -19.83 -10.32 6.39
C LEU A 240 -18.57 -10.55 7.21
N GLY A 241 -18.43 -9.78 8.29
CA GLY A 241 -17.43 -10.01 9.33
C GLY A 241 -18.03 -10.78 10.50
N ILE A 242 -17.35 -11.81 10.96
CA ILE A 242 -17.68 -12.56 12.18
C ILE A 242 -16.42 -12.59 13.05
N ALA A 243 -16.56 -12.29 14.34
CA ALA A 243 -15.48 -12.45 15.29
C ALA A 243 -16.00 -13.06 16.59
N VAL A 244 -15.31 -14.07 17.10
CA VAL A 244 -15.63 -14.76 18.35
C VAL A 244 -14.37 -14.81 19.19
N TYR A 245 -14.45 -14.36 20.43
CA TYR A 245 -13.36 -14.44 21.39
C TYR A 245 -13.84 -14.97 22.72
N HIS A 246 -13.08 -15.90 23.27
CA HIS A 246 -13.18 -16.36 24.64
C HIS A 246 -11.92 -15.94 25.38
N THR A 247 -12.06 -15.22 26.48
CA THR A 247 -10.94 -14.64 27.22
C THR A 247 -11.10 -14.93 28.70
N ASN A 248 -10.05 -15.45 29.33
CA ASN A 248 -10.01 -15.73 30.74
C ASN A 248 -8.91 -14.89 31.40
N PRO A 249 -9.17 -13.60 31.67
CA PRO A 249 -8.26 -12.80 32.47
C PRO A 249 -8.48 -13.11 33.95
N SER A 250 -7.38 -13.32 34.67
CA SER A 250 -7.33 -13.46 36.12
C SER A 250 -6.23 -12.56 36.68
N ASP A 251 -6.47 -12.01 37.86
CA ASP A 251 -5.55 -11.22 38.66
C ASP A 251 -5.82 -11.53 40.15
N SER A 252 -5.09 -10.89 41.06
CA SER A 252 -5.26 -10.98 42.51
C SER A 252 -6.67 -10.67 43.01
N THR A 253 -7.42 -9.83 42.29
CA THR A 253 -8.74 -9.34 42.69
C THR A 253 -9.91 -9.97 41.92
N TYR A 254 -9.65 -10.62 40.79
CA TYR A 254 -10.69 -11.18 39.93
C TYR A 254 -10.25 -12.44 39.18
N ASP A 255 -11.22 -13.28 38.85
CA ASP A 255 -11.10 -14.36 37.88
C ASP A 255 -12.35 -14.30 36.99
N LEU A 256 -12.17 -13.89 35.74
CA LEU A 256 -13.26 -13.54 34.84
C LEU A 256 -13.29 -14.47 33.62
N ASN A 257 -14.50 -14.66 33.10
CA ASN A 257 -14.72 -15.35 31.84
C ASN A 257 -15.48 -14.41 30.90
N ARG A 258 -14.77 -13.89 29.90
CA ARG A 258 -15.27 -12.87 28.97
C ARG A 258 -15.43 -13.47 27.57
N ASN A 259 -16.67 -13.47 27.09
CA ASN A 259 -17.07 -13.91 25.77
C ASN A 259 -17.45 -12.69 24.94
N PHE A 260 -16.96 -12.65 23.71
CA PHE A 260 -17.28 -11.60 22.76
C PHE A 260 -17.64 -12.24 21.42
N LEU A 261 -18.81 -11.93 20.90
CA LEU A 261 -19.25 -12.31 19.57
C LEU A 261 -19.64 -11.04 18.83
N SER A 262 -19.14 -10.87 17.61
CA SER A 262 -19.60 -9.83 16.69
C SER A 262 -19.95 -10.41 15.33
N ILE A 263 -21.05 -9.94 14.76
CA ILE A 263 -21.50 -10.24 13.41
C ILE A 263 -21.80 -8.91 12.74
N ARG A 264 -21.14 -8.65 11.62
CA ARG A 264 -21.10 -7.35 10.95
C ARG A 264 -21.48 -7.49 9.48
N PRO A 265 -22.77 -7.70 9.17
CA PRO A 265 -23.24 -7.70 7.78
C PRO A 265 -23.27 -6.28 7.24
N ARG A 266 -22.74 -6.10 6.03
CA ARG A 266 -22.76 -4.85 5.28
C ARG A 266 -23.09 -5.11 3.83
N ILE A 267 -23.86 -4.20 3.25
CA ILE A 267 -24.14 -4.15 1.82
C ILE A 267 -23.72 -2.76 1.33
N SER A 268 -23.04 -2.71 0.19
CA SER A 268 -22.67 -1.48 -0.46
C SER A 268 -23.21 -1.45 -1.88
N TYR A 269 -23.71 -0.29 -2.28
CA TYR A 269 -24.24 -0.03 -3.60
C TYR A 269 -23.57 1.21 -4.17
N ARG A 270 -23.04 1.10 -5.38
CA ARG A 270 -22.51 2.22 -6.13
C ARG A 270 -23.55 2.66 -7.16
N TYR A 271 -23.77 3.95 -7.29
CA TYR A 271 -24.66 4.51 -8.30
C TYR A 271 -23.99 5.73 -8.89
N GLU A 272 -23.44 5.60 -10.09
CA GLU A 272 -22.62 6.65 -10.72
C GLU A 272 -21.49 7.06 -9.74
N ASP A 273 -21.50 8.32 -9.33
CA ASP A 273 -20.55 8.96 -8.43
C ASP A 273 -20.90 8.77 -6.94
N PHE A 274 -22.05 8.17 -6.63
CA PHE A 274 -22.46 7.88 -5.27
C PHE A 274 -22.03 6.48 -4.82
N ARG A 275 -21.66 6.37 -3.55
CA ARG A 275 -21.48 5.09 -2.86
C ARG A 275 -22.24 5.10 -1.56
N PHE A 276 -23.15 4.16 -1.42
CA PHE A 276 -23.92 3.94 -0.21
C PHE A 276 -23.47 2.63 0.43
N THR A 277 -23.28 2.62 1.74
CA THR A 277 -23.06 1.41 2.53
C THR A 277 -24.04 1.38 3.68
N ALA A 278 -24.79 0.30 3.81
CA ALA A 278 -25.69 0.05 4.91
C ALA A 278 -25.32 -1.27 5.59
N GLY A 279 -25.43 -1.34 6.90
CA GLY A 279 -25.11 -2.53 7.66
C GLY A 279 -25.51 -2.41 9.12
N LEU A 280 -25.26 -3.49 9.85
CA LEU A 280 -25.47 -3.58 11.28
C LEU A 280 -24.21 -4.15 11.92
N ASN A 281 -23.87 -3.68 13.12
CA ASN A 281 -22.94 -4.35 14.00
C ASN A 281 -23.76 -5.01 15.12
N LEU A 282 -23.85 -6.33 15.09
CA LEU A 282 -24.49 -7.14 16.12
C LEU A 282 -23.40 -7.63 17.06
N VAL A 283 -23.41 -7.21 18.31
CA VAL A 283 -22.38 -7.58 19.29
C VAL A 283 -23.02 -8.20 20.51
N SER A 284 -22.50 -9.35 20.95
CA SER A 284 -22.82 -9.97 22.23
C SER A 284 -21.55 -9.99 23.08
N GLU A 285 -21.62 -9.41 24.28
CA GLU A 285 -20.52 -9.38 25.24
C GLU A 285 -21.06 -9.50 26.67
N ASN A 286 -20.35 -10.22 27.55
CA ASN A 286 -20.82 -10.57 28.88
C ASN A 286 -20.07 -9.85 30.02
N ASP A 287 -19.56 -8.63 29.77
CA ASP A 287 -18.92 -7.84 30.81
C ASP A 287 -19.89 -7.58 31.96
N SER A 288 -19.39 -7.76 33.19
CA SER A 288 -20.15 -7.64 34.41
C SER A 288 -20.24 -6.17 34.84
N ILE A 289 -21.39 -5.57 34.56
CA ILE A 289 -21.71 -4.18 34.94
C ILE A 289 -23.00 -4.21 35.76
N ALA A 290 -23.02 -3.48 36.88
CA ALA A 290 -24.22 -3.38 37.71
C ALA A 290 -25.38 -2.76 36.92
N GLY A 291 -26.55 -3.42 36.92
CA GLY A 291 -27.75 -2.91 36.23
C GLY A 291 -27.75 -3.09 34.70
N LYS A 292 -26.85 -3.91 34.14
CA LYS A 292 -26.85 -4.23 32.71
C LYS A 292 -28.12 -4.98 32.30
N GLU A 293 -28.89 -4.41 31.38
CA GLU A 293 -30.15 -5.01 30.92
C GLU A 293 -29.96 -6.15 29.89
N SER A 294 -28.94 -6.04 29.02
CA SER A 294 -28.67 -7.04 27.98
C SER A 294 -27.19 -7.10 27.62
N ASP A 295 -26.73 -8.33 27.34
CA ASP A 295 -25.41 -8.64 26.78
C ASP A 295 -25.36 -8.41 25.26
N PHE A 296 -26.52 -8.32 24.61
CA PHE A 296 -26.63 -8.17 23.16
C PHE A 296 -26.96 -6.72 22.77
N ARG A 297 -26.21 -6.19 21.80
CA ARG A 297 -26.36 -4.82 21.29
C ARG A 297 -26.34 -4.81 19.77
N ILE A 298 -27.12 -3.89 19.21
CA ILE A 298 -27.24 -3.66 17.77
C ILE A 298 -26.87 -2.22 17.49
N PHE A 299 -25.95 -2.00 16.56
CA PHE A 299 -25.58 -0.67 16.10
C PHE A 299 -25.79 -0.55 14.59
N PRO A 300 -26.47 0.49 14.10
CA PRO A 300 -26.55 0.75 12.68
C PRO A 300 -25.19 1.21 12.13
N VAL A 301 -24.94 0.92 10.85
CA VAL A 301 -23.80 1.45 10.09
C VAL A 301 -24.33 1.96 8.77
N LEU A 302 -24.30 3.28 8.58
CA LEU A 302 -24.70 3.96 7.37
C LEU A 302 -23.54 4.84 6.91
N LYS A 303 -23.11 4.66 5.66
CA LYS A 303 -22.10 5.51 5.02
C LYS A 303 -22.61 5.95 3.67
N ALA A 304 -22.37 7.20 3.34
CA ALA A 304 -22.62 7.75 2.02
C ALA A 304 -21.40 8.56 1.59
N SER A 305 -20.92 8.35 0.37
CA SER A 305 -19.98 9.26 -0.26
C SER A 305 -20.45 9.64 -1.66
N TYR A 306 -20.09 10.84 -2.08
CA TYR A 306 -20.41 11.40 -3.38
C TYR A 306 -19.17 12.06 -3.97
N GLN A 307 -18.69 11.53 -5.09
CA GLN A 307 -17.46 11.95 -5.76
C GLN A 307 -17.77 12.60 -7.11
N PHE A 308 -18.10 13.89 -7.13
CA PHE A 308 -18.53 14.56 -8.38
C PHE A 308 -17.37 14.94 -9.31
N ALA A 309 -16.13 14.90 -8.81
CA ALA A 309 -14.91 15.02 -9.58
C ALA A 309 -13.82 14.21 -8.88
N ASP A 310 -12.78 13.75 -9.57
CA ASP A 310 -11.68 13.02 -8.92
C ASP A 310 -11.08 13.85 -7.78
N GLU A 311 -11.01 15.16 -7.97
CA GLU A 311 -10.47 16.13 -7.02
C GLU A 311 -11.37 16.39 -5.83
N PHE A 312 -12.68 16.16 -5.93
CA PHE A 312 -13.65 16.61 -4.93
C PHE A 312 -14.78 15.60 -4.69
N GLY A 313 -14.90 15.22 -3.42
CA GLY A 313 -15.98 14.41 -2.91
C GLY A 313 -16.35 14.77 -1.48
N PHE A 314 -17.54 14.37 -1.08
CA PHE A 314 -18.04 14.47 0.28
C PHE A 314 -18.31 13.08 0.82
N PHE A 315 -18.11 12.91 2.13
CA PHE A 315 -18.54 11.70 2.82
C PHE A 315 -19.32 12.04 4.10
N ALA A 316 -20.24 11.16 4.44
CA ALA A 316 -20.96 11.17 5.71
C ALA A 316 -21.06 9.74 6.25
N GLU A 317 -20.95 9.59 7.57
CA GLU A 317 -21.01 8.32 8.26
C GLU A 317 -21.82 8.45 9.55
N PHE A 318 -22.72 7.50 9.78
CA PHE A 318 -23.38 7.26 11.05
C PHE A 318 -23.16 5.80 11.43
N SER A 319 -22.42 5.55 12.51
CA SER A 319 -22.05 4.20 12.92
C SER A 319 -21.99 4.06 14.44
N GLY A 320 -22.05 2.84 14.95
CA GLY A 320 -21.75 2.53 16.35
C GLY A 320 -21.12 1.15 16.42
N ASP A 321 -20.38 0.85 17.48
CA ASP A 321 -19.74 -0.46 17.64
C ASP A 321 -19.30 -0.67 19.10
N VAL A 322 -18.84 -1.88 19.41
CA VAL A 322 -18.15 -2.16 20.67
C VAL A 322 -16.67 -2.38 20.36
N GLN A 323 -15.83 -1.57 21.00
CA GLN A 323 -14.40 -1.78 21.02
C GLN A 323 -14.06 -2.77 22.14
N ARG A 324 -13.66 -3.97 21.73
CA ARG A 324 -13.23 -5.01 22.65
C ARG A 324 -11.87 -4.63 23.25
N ASN A 325 -11.79 -4.60 24.58
CA ASN A 325 -10.56 -4.37 25.32
C ASN A 325 -10.23 -5.59 26.17
N THR A 326 -8.95 -5.94 26.26
CA THR A 326 -8.43 -7.01 27.11
C THR A 326 -7.36 -6.46 28.03
N TYR A 327 -6.95 -7.21 29.05
CA TYR A 327 -5.83 -6.78 29.90
C TYR A 327 -4.57 -6.58 29.05
N PHE A 328 -4.31 -7.49 28.10
CA PHE A 328 -3.21 -7.33 27.17
C PHE A 328 -3.30 -6.04 26.34
N SER A 329 -4.48 -5.63 25.86
CA SER A 329 -4.60 -4.37 25.12
C SER A 329 -4.31 -3.15 26.00
N PHE A 330 -4.80 -3.14 27.25
CA PHE A 330 -4.54 -2.04 28.17
C PHE A 330 -3.07 -1.93 28.56
N VAL A 331 -2.39 -3.05 28.82
CA VAL A 331 -0.96 -3.04 29.16
C VAL A 331 -0.09 -2.62 27.96
N ASN A 332 -0.49 -2.94 26.73
CA ASN A 332 0.22 -2.44 25.55
C ASN A 332 0.02 -0.94 25.32
N GLU A 333 -1.11 -0.39 25.74
CA GLU A 333 -1.39 1.04 25.67
C GLU A 333 -0.64 1.80 26.79
N ASN A 334 -0.67 1.26 28.01
CA ASN A 334 0.08 1.78 29.14
C ASN A 334 0.77 0.64 29.91
N PRO A 335 2.09 0.46 29.75
CA PRO A 335 2.81 -0.63 30.43
C PRO A 335 2.97 -0.43 31.94
N PHE A 336 2.69 0.79 32.43
CA PHE A 336 2.73 1.14 33.84
C PHE A 336 1.38 0.90 34.54
N LEU A 337 0.53 0.07 33.93
CA LEU A 337 -0.72 -0.36 34.54
C LEU A 337 -0.46 -1.29 35.74
N GLY A 338 -1.06 -0.97 36.88
CA GLY A 338 -1.11 -1.84 38.06
C GLY A 338 -2.21 -2.90 37.97
N PRO A 339 -2.37 -3.74 39.00
CA PRO A 339 -3.46 -4.72 39.06
C PRO A 339 -4.81 -4.02 38.86
N SER A 340 -5.59 -4.49 37.89
CA SER A 340 -6.90 -3.90 37.62
C SER A 340 -7.96 -4.51 38.54
N THR A 341 -9.02 -3.76 38.82
CA THR A 341 -10.20 -4.28 39.54
C THR A 341 -11.33 -4.64 38.60
N GLN A 342 -11.34 -4.10 37.38
CA GLN A 342 -12.39 -4.31 36.40
C GLN A 342 -11.88 -4.14 34.97
N LEU A 343 -12.32 -5.03 34.07
CA LEU A 343 -12.03 -4.99 32.64
C LEU A 343 -13.33 -4.84 31.86
N LEU A 344 -13.47 -3.73 31.14
CA LEU A 344 -14.66 -3.42 30.34
C LEU A 344 -14.30 -3.11 28.89
N ASN A 345 -15.19 -3.53 28.00
CA ASN A 345 -15.21 -3.09 26.61
C ASN A 345 -15.74 -1.66 26.53
N THR A 346 -15.19 -0.87 25.61
CA THR A 346 -15.67 0.48 25.35
C THR A 346 -16.80 0.43 24.33
N ILE A 347 -17.95 1.01 24.67
CA ILE A 347 -19.12 1.02 23.80
C ILE A 347 -19.18 2.36 23.09
N ASN A 348 -19.09 2.36 21.76
CA ASN A 348 -19.39 3.52 20.94
C ASN A 348 -20.87 3.51 20.56
N ASN A 349 -21.68 4.22 21.32
CA ASN A 349 -23.13 4.26 21.15
C ASN A 349 -23.51 4.77 19.76
N TYR A 350 -22.85 5.85 19.34
CA TYR A 350 -22.94 6.36 17.98
C TYR A 350 -21.76 7.29 17.69
N LYS A 351 -21.40 7.33 16.42
CA LYS A 351 -20.46 8.22 15.76
C LYS A 351 -21.17 8.85 14.58
N ILE A 352 -21.18 10.18 14.53
CA ILE A 352 -21.59 10.97 13.38
C ILE A 352 -20.33 11.60 12.83
N ALA A 353 -19.98 11.32 11.58
CA ALA A 353 -18.82 11.89 10.92
C ALA A 353 -19.20 12.44 9.55
N GLY A 354 -18.52 13.50 9.14
CA GLY A 354 -18.70 14.09 7.83
C GLY A 354 -17.49 14.91 7.41
N GLY A 355 -17.25 14.96 6.10
CA GLY A 355 -16.07 15.63 5.60
C GLY A 355 -15.98 15.65 4.08
N ILE A 356 -14.80 16.07 3.64
CA ILE A 356 -14.39 16.13 2.24
C ILE A 356 -13.27 15.14 2.00
N GLU A 357 -13.23 14.59 0.80
CA GLU A 357 -12.15 13.75 0.31
C GLU A 357 -11.90 14.04 -1.17
N GLY A 358 -10.70 13.76 -1.66
CA GLY A 358 -10.37 14.03 -3.04
C GLY A 358 -8.98 13.58 -3.43
N GLN A 359 -8.78 13.43 -4.74
CA GLN A 359 -7.54 12.99 -5.35
C GLN A 359 -7.22 13.83 -6.59
N PHE A 360 -6.05 14.46 -6.63
CA PHE A 360 -5.57 15.25 -7.76
C PHE A 360 -4.47 14.48 -8.52
N GLN A 361 -4.73 14.16 -9.79
CA GLN A 361 -3.78 13.54 -10.73
C GLN A 361 -3.10 12.26 -10.21
N GLU A 362 -3.75 11.50 -9.31
CA GLU A 362 -3.19 10.33 -8.61
C GLU A 362 -1.90 10.57 -7.81
N VAL A 363 -1.47 11.83 -7.72
CA VAL A 363 -0.26 12.29 -7.03
C VAL A 363 -0.62 12.77 -5.64
N PHE A 364 -1.72 13.50 -5.48
CA PHE A 364 -2.13 14.06 -4.21
C PHE A 364 -3.49 13.51 -3.79
N HIS A 365 -3.60 13.03 -2.55
CA HIS A 365 -4.87 12.65 -1.95
C HIS A 365 -5.04 13.41 -0.64
N TYR A 366 -6.27 13.82 -0.35
CA TYR A 366 -6.60 14.46 0.92
C TYR A 366 -7.93 13.94 1.46
N ARG A 367 -8.06 13.98 2.77
CA ARG A 367 -9.31 13.72 3.48
C ARG A 367 -9.35 14.60 4.70
N ALA A 368 -10.42 15.36 4.89
CA ALA A 368 -10.60 16.18 6.08
C ALA A 368 -12.04 16.08 6.55
N GLY A 369 -12.25 15.98 7.85
CA GLY A 369 -13.58 15.83 8.40
C GLY A 369 -13.65 16.11 9.89
N ILE A 370 -14.89 16.07 10.38
CA ILE A 370 -15.21 16.15 11.79
C ILE A 370 -15.96 14.88 12.20
N ASP A 371 -15.76 14.45 13.43
CA ASP A 371 -16.53 13.38 14.04
C ASP A 371 -16.95 13.69 15.47
N LEU A 372 -18.21 13.39 15.77
CA LEU A 372 -18.80 13.44 17.10
C LEU A 372 -19.19 12.03 17.51
N SER A 373 -18.57 11.52 18.56
CA SER A 373 -18.79 10.17 19.05
C SER A 373 -19.22 10.19 20.51
N ARG A 374 -20.15 9.31 20.87
CA ARG A 374 -20.59 9.13 22.26
C ARG A 374 -20.23 7.74 22.75
N TYR A 375 -19.51 7.70 23.86
CA TYR A 375 -19.00 6.48 24.45
C TYR A 375 -19.59 6.23 25.83
N ASN A 376 -19.87 4.96 26.09
CA ASN A 376 -20.04 4.42 27.42
C ASN A 376 -18.85 3.50 27.74
N GLN A 377 -18.46 3.42 29.02
CA GLN A 377 -17.27 2.68 29.47
C GLN A 377 -16.00 3.10 28.70
N LEU A 378 -15.85 4.41 28.46
CA LEU A 378 -14.59 4.93 27.94
C LEU A 378 -13.55 4.87 29.05
N HIS A 379 -12.43 4.22 28.78
CA HIS A 379 -11.38 4.02 29.77
C HIS A 379 -10.38 5.16 29.75
N PHE A 380 -9.83 5.46 30.93
CA PHE A 380 -8.76 6.41 31.15
C PHE A 380 -7.76 5.80 32.13
N PHE A 381 -6.51 6.23 32.04
CA PHE A 381 -5.48 5.87 33.01
C PHE A 381 -5.31 7.01 34.02
N ALA A 382 -5.49 6.71 35.30
CA ALA A 382 -5.25 7.65 36.39
C ALA A 382 -4.16 7.08 37.31
N ASN A 383 -3.39 7.95 37.98
CA ASN A 383 -2.41 7.50 38.97
C ASN A 383 -3.12 6.75 40.11
N SER A 384 -2.56 5.62 40.54
CA SER A 384 -3.06 4.88 41.69
C SER A 384 -2.88 5.72 42.97
N LEU A 385 -3.90 5.69 43.83
CA LEU A 385 -3.83 6.32 45.17
C LEU A 385 -2.99 5.50 46.15
N VAL A 386 -2.77 4.21 45.86
CA VAL A 386 -2.03 3.29 46.74
C VAL A 386 -0.55 3.21 46.35
N ASP A 387 -0.25 3.25 45.06
CA ASP A 387 1.11 3.22 44.53
C ASP A 387 1.28 4.24 43.39
N SER A 388 1.84 5.41 43.69
CA SER A 388 1.99 6.52 42.73
C SER A 388 2.84 6.17 41.51
N SER A 389 3.59 5.06 41.55
CA SER A 389 4.37 4.58 40.41
C SER A 389 3.55 3.82 39.37
N ARG A 390 2.25 3.60 39.63
CA ARG A 390 1.36 2.81 38.77
C ARG A 390 0.10 3.57 38.40
N PHE A 391 -0.50 3.12 37.30
CA PHE A 391 -1.80 3.58 36.85
C PHE A 391 -2.89 2.57 37.16
N GLU A 392 -4.10 3.08 37.37
CA GLU A 392 -5.35 2.32 37.46
C GLU A 392 -6.27 2.70 36.30
N ILE A 393 -7.12 1.77 35.89
CA ILE A 393 -8.14 2.04 34.87
C ILE A 393 -9.37 2.65 35.52
N VAL A 394 -9.76 3.82 35.03
CA VAL A 394 -11.01 4.49 35.40
C VAL A 394 -11.92 4.52 34.18
N TYR A 395 -13.20 4.26 34.37
CA TYR A 395 -14.19 4.28 33.29
C TYR A 395 -15.15 5.45 33.45
N ASP A 396 -15.54 6.05 32.33
CA ASP A 396 -16.61 7.02 32.24
C ASP A 396 -17.76 6.49 31.36
N ASP A 397 -18.97 6.51 31.91
CA ASP A 397 -20.18 6.00 31.28
C ASP A 397 -20.86 7.00 30.34
N LYS A 398 -20.44 8.27 30.31
CA LYS A 398 -21.06 9.32 29.49
C LYS A 398 -20.01 10.26 28.91
N SER A 399 -19.13 9.72 28.08
CA SER A 399 -18.11 10.52 27.38
C SER A 399 -18.57 10.95 26.00
N THR A 400 -18.45 12.25 25.70
CA THR A 400 -18.61 12.78 24.35
C THR A 400 -17.26 13.19 23.81
N VAL A 401 -16.89 12.70 22.64
CA VAL A 401 -15.60 12.99 21.99
C VAL A 401 -15.87 13.66 20.65
N PHE A 402 -15.39 14.89 20.52
CA PHE A 402 -15.35 15.60 19.26
C PHE A 402 -13.94 15.49 18.68
N ASN A 403 -13.82 15.23 17.39
CA ASN A 403 -12.53 15.13 16.72
C ASN A 403 -12.55 15.85 15.37
N ILE A 404 -11.47 16.56 15.09
CA ILE A 404 -11.18 17.15 13.78
C ILE A 404 -10.00 16.36 13.20
N ASN A 405 -10.22 15.74 12.05
CA ASN A 405 -9.21 14.92 11.39
C ASN A 405 -8.86 15.49 10.00
N ALA A 406 -7.59 15.44 9.64
CA ALA A 406 -7.09 15.80 8.32
C ALA A 406 -5.92 14.89 7.92
N GLU A 407 -6.03 14.26 6.76
CA GLU A 407 -5.04 13.40 6.13
C GLU A 407 -4.65 14.00 4.78
N LEU A 408 -3.35 14.04 4.51
CA LEU A 408 -2.76 14.50 3.27
C LEU A 408 -1.74 13.47 2.82
N GLY A 409 -1.74 13.10 1.55
CA GLY A 409 -0.69 12.28 1.00
C GLY A 409 -0.28 12.70 -0.40
N PHE A 410 1.01 12.63 -0.64
CA PHE A 410 1.67 13.11 -1.84
C PHE A 410 2.62 12.03 -2.37
N ARG A 411 2.46 11.62 -3.62
CA ARG A 411 3.28 10.64 -4.32
C ARG A 411 4.14 11.38 -5.35
N PHE A 412 5.39 11.64 -5.01
CA PHE A 412 6.31 12.33 -5.92
C PHE A 412 6.65 11.47 -7.15
N ASN A 413 6.82 10.16 -6.95
CA ASN A 413 7.02 9.16 -8.00
C ASN A 413 6.75 7.74 -7.43
N GLU A 414 7.09 6.69 -8.18
CA GLU A 414 6.90 5.29 -7.75
C GLU A 414 7.71 4.89 -6.49
N ILE A 415 8.70 5.70 -6.11
CA ILE A 415 9.65 5.39 -5.02
C ILE A 415 9.37 6.24 -3.78
N TYR A 416 8.97 7.50 -3.96
CA TYR A 416 8.79 8.46 -2.86
C TYR A 416 7.32 8.83 -2.65
N THR A 417 6.81 8.48 -1.47
CA THR A 417 5.51 8.91 -0.95
C THR A 417 5.69 9.63 0.37
N LEU A 418 4.89 10.66 0.60
CA LEU A 418 4.77 11.40 1.85
C LEU A 418 3.31 11.34 2.30
N GLY A 419 3.09 10.99 3.56
CA GLY A 419 1.77 11.04 4.19
C GLY A 419 1.85 11.87 5.46
N SER A 420 0.83 12.67 5.72
CA SER A 420 0.65 13.47 6.93
C SER A 420 -0.76 13.27 7.46
N ARG A 421 -0.91 13.17 8.77
CA ARG A 421 -2.20 13.04 9.45
C ARG A 421 -2.21 13.92 10.69
N LEU A 422 -3.34 14.60 10.90
CA LEU A 422 -3.64 15.46 12.04
C LEU A 422 -4.97 14.99 12.63
N ASP A 423 -5.02 14.72 13.93
CA ASP A 423 -6.25 14.49 14.68
C ASP A 423 -6.24 15.41 15.91
N LEU A 424 -7.34 16.13 16.15
CA LEU A 424 -7.51 17.03 17.28
C LEU A 424 -8.75 16.61 18.06
N TYR A 425 -8.54 15.99 19.22
CA TYR A 425 -9.61 15.47 20.07
C TYR A 425 -9.98 16.46 21.16
N GLN A 426 -11.27 16.64 21.37
CA GLN A 426 -11.85 17.33 22.53
C GLN A 426 -12.79 16.36 23.25
N TYR A 427 -12.54 16.18 24.54
CA TYR A 427 -13.30 15.28 25.41
C TYR A 427 -14.18 16.10 26.34
N ASP A 428 -15.47 15.78 26.36
CA ASP A 428 -16.41 16.19 27.39
C ASP A 428 -16.76 14.93 28.21
N SER A 429 -16.14 14.83 29.38
CA SER A 429 -16.26 13.67 30.27
C SER A 429 -16.22 14.10 31.74
N LEU A 430 -16.87 13.33 32.60
CA LEU A 430 -16.83 13.51 34.06
C LEU A 430 -15.44 13.16 34.62
N ALA A 431 -14.72 12.24 33.96
CA ALA A 431 -13.34 11.89 34.32
C ALA A 431 -12.35 13.04 34.06
N SER A 432 -12.53 13.81 32.97
CA SER A 432 -11.73 15.01 32.66
C SER A 432 -11.83 16.06 33.77
N ALA A 433 -13.00 16.22 34.40
CA ALA A 433 -13.18 17.12 35.53
C ALA A 433 -12.40 16.68 36.77
N ARG A 434 -12.27 15.37 37.03
CA ARG A 434 -11.44 14.86 38.14
C ARG A 434 -9.95 15.06 37.86
N LEU A 435 -9.48 14.81 36.64
CA LEU A 435 -8.06 14.96 36.28
C LEU A 435 -7.58 16.42 36.39
N VAL A 436 -8.40 17.40 36.03
CA VAL A 436 -8.06 18.84 36.15
C VAL A 436 -8.11 19.33 37.61
N THR A 437 -8.95 18.75 38.46
CA THR A 437 -9.08 19.21 39.86
C THR A 437 -7.85 18.84 40.70
N PHE A 438 -7.06 17.83 40.30
CA PHE A 438 -5.83 17.46 41.02
C PHE A 438 -4.63 18.38 40.75
N ASP A 439 -4.64 19.15 39.66
CA ASP A 439 -3.54 20.06 39.29
C ASP A 439 -3.66 21.45 39.95
N GLN A 440 -4.77 21.72 40.66
CA GLN A 440 -5.03 23.02 41.31
C GLN A 440 -4.76 23.07 42.82
N GLN A 441 -4.28 21.99 43.47
CA GLN A 441 -4.03 21.99 44.92
C GLN A 441 -2.56 22.06 45.36
N SER A 442 -1.60 22.32 44.46
CA SER A 442 -0.17 22.49 44.82
C SER A 442 0.39 23.89 44.53
N SER A 443 -0.45 24.91 44.63
CA SER A 443 -0.04 26.32 44.54
C SER A 443 -0.75 27.16 45.60
N GLU A 444 -0.51 26.87 46.88
CA GLU A 444 -0.66 27.83 47.99
C GLU A 444 -0.19 27.19 49.31
N ALA A 445 1.04 27.51 49.74
CA ALA A 445 1.43 27.70 51.15
C ALA A 445 2.94 27.99 51.27
N ASN A 446 3.25 29.28 51.48
CA ASN A 446 4.43 29.93 52.09
C ASN A 446 5.86 29.41 51.81
#